data_AF-V9LJC3-F1
#
_entry.id   AF-V9LJC3-F1
#
_cell.length_a   1.000
_cell.length_b   1.000
_cell.length_c   1.000
_cell.angle_alpha   90.00
_cell.angle_beta   90.00
_cell.angle_gamma   90.00
#
_symmetry.space_group_name_H-M   'P 1'
#
loop_
_entity.id
_entity.type
_entity.pdbx_description
1 polymer ?
#
loop_
_entity_poly.entity_id
_entity_poly.type
_entity_poly.pdbx_seq_one_letter_code
_entity_poly.pdbx_strand_id
1 'polypeptide(L)'
;NTAALVTGLINAVGLVMVGNFQVDHAKSLHYIGAGVAFPAGMVFVCLQCLLTYRAATSLLHQWLGHTRVALTTVALISLVLSGIFFINESPVYQHAAAVCEWIYTVDILVFYGSFSFEFGSVSGDTVLAVLAPG
;
A
#
# COMPACT_ATOMS: atom_id res chain seq x y z
N ASN A 1 -15.33 -5.33 2.91
CA ASN A 1 -14.36 -5.21 4.03
C ASN A 1 -14.17 -3.73 4.35
N THR A 2 -14.84 -3.22 5.39
CA THR A 2 -14.79 -1.79 5.77
C THR A 2 -13.42 -1.36 6.28
N ALA A 3 -12.72 -2.21 7.03
CA ALA A 3 -11.40 -1.90 7.57
C ALA A 3 -10.38 -1.64 6.46
N ALA A 4 -10.33 -2.51 5.44
CA ALA A 4 -9.45 -2.33 4.29
C ALA A 4 -9.81 -1.07 3.48
N LEU A 5 -11.10 -0.73 3.35
CA LEU A 5 -11.49 0.51 2.68
C LEU A 5 -10.98 1.75 3.44
N VAL A 6 -11.21 1.79 4.75
CA VAL A 6 -10.79 2.91 5.60
C VAL A 6 -9.28 3.07 5.60
N THR A 7 -8.51 1.99 5.79
CA THR A 7 -7.05 2.07 5.79
C THR A 7 -6.49 2.41 4.41
N GLY A 8 -7.12 1.95 3.33
CA GLY A 8 -6.76 2.35 1.97
C GLY A 8 -6.97 3.84 1.71
N LEU A 9 -8.09 4.41 2.16
CA LEU A 9 -8.36 5.85 2.05
C LEU A 9 -7.36 6.69 2.87
N ILE A 10 -7.09 6.28 4.12
CA ILE A 10 -6.11 6.94 4.98
C ILE A 10 -4.72 6.89 4.32
N ASN A 11 -4.34 5.73 3.78
CA ASN A 11 -3.09 5.59 3.06
C ASN A 11 -3.02 6.53 1.86
N ALA A 12 -4.07 6.59 1.04
CA ALA A 12 -4.12 7.49 -0.12
C ALA A 12 -3.96 8.97 0.28
N VAL A 13 -4.64 9.41 1.34
CA VAL A 13 -4.49 10.78 1.87
C VAL A 13 -3.05 11.04 2.34
N GLY A 14 -2.46 10.10 3.07
CA GLY A 14 -1.06 10.20 3.50
C GLY A 14 -0.08 10.25 2.32
N LEU A 15 -0.29 9.41 1.30
CA LEU A 15 0.54 9.35 0.09
C LEU A 15 0.50 10.65 -0.70
N VAL A 16 -0.67 11.29 -0.81
CA VAL A 16 -0.80 12.62 -1.42
C VAL A 16 0.03 13.63 -0.63
N MET A 17 -0.03 13.60 0.70
CA MET A 17 0.74 14.55 1.51
C MET A 17 2.26 14.31 1.41
N VAL A 18 2.74 13.09 1.68
CA VAL A 18 4.18 12.76 1.67
C VAL A 18 4.81 12.93 0.29
N GLY A 19 4.06 12.63 -0.79
CA GLY A 19 4.54 12.77 -2.16
C GLY A 19 4.62 14.22 -2.64
N ASN A 20 3.73 15.10 -2.18
CA ASN A 20 3.71 16.52 -2.58
C ASN A 20 4.57 17.41 -1.69
N PHE A 21 4.72 17.07 -0.41
CA PHE A 21 5.51 17.85 0.54
C PHE A 21 6.83 17.14 0.81
N GLN A 22 7.89 17.55 0.11
CA GLN A 22 9.23 17.00 0.31
C GLN A 22 9.83 17.44 1.66
N VAL A 23 10.61 16.57 2.29
CA VAL A 23 11.19 16.80 3.63
C VAL A 23 12.04 18.07 3.71
N ASP A 24 12.71 18.43 2.62
CA ASP A 24 13.59 19.61 2.53
C ASP A 24 12.84 20.94 2.44
N HIS A 25 11.56 20.92 2.04
CA HIS A 25 10.76 22.13 1.81
C HIS A 25 9.60 22.26 2.80
N ALA A 26 9.02 21.15 3.25
CA ALA A 26 7.82 21.13 4.08
C ALA A 26 7.85 19.97 5.08
N LYS A 27 8.94 19.89 5.87
CA LYS A 27 9.26 18.81 6.82
C LYS A 27 8.10 18.36 7.72
N SER A 28 7.35 19.29 8.29
CA SER A 28 6.21 18.97 9.18
C SER A 28 5.11 18.22 8.42
N LEU A 29 4.70 18.73 7.25
CA LEU A 29 3.68 18.09 6.42
C LEU A 29 4.18 16.76 5.86
N HIS A 30 5.46 16.67 5.48
CA HIS A 30 6.07 15.42 5.02
C HIS A 30 5.94 14.31 6.08
N TYR A 31 6.36 14.57 7.32
CA TYR A 31 6.31 13.55 8.38
C TYR A 31 4.90 13.22 8.84
N ILE A 32 3.97 14.18 8.84
CA ILE A 32 2.55 13.87 9.05
C ILE A 32 2.05 12.94 7.94
N GLY A 33 2.37 13.26 6.69
CA GLY A 33 2.04 12.43 5.54
C GLY A 33 2.60 11.01 5.66
N ALA A 34 3.90 10.87 5.95
CA ALA A 34 4.56 9.58 6.13
C ALA A 34 3.97 8.77 7.29
N GLY A 35 3.75 9.42 8.44
CA GLY A 35 3.16 8.80 9.63
C GLY A 35 1.72 8.33 9.44
N VAL A 36 0.97 8.96 8.51
CA VAL A 36 -0.37 8.53 8.13
C VAL A 36 -0.32 7.45 7.04
N ALA A 37 0.49 7.65 6.00
CA ALA A 37 0.59 6.77 4.84
C ALA A 37 1.08 5.37 5.23
N PHE A 38 2.27 5.28 5.83
CA PHE A 38 2.96 4.00 5.91
C PHE A 38 2.28 2.98 6.83
N PRO A 39 1.79 3.35 8.04
CA PRO A 39 1.06 2.41 8.87
C PRO A 39 -0.27 1.98 8.25
N ALA A 40 -1.04 2.93 7.70
CA ALA A 40 -2.32 2.63 7.07
C ALA A 40 -2.14 1.76 5.82
N GLY A 41 -1.12 2.07 5.01
CA GLY A 41 -0.71 1.29 3.84
C GLY A 41 -0.31 -0.13 4.21
N MET A 42 0.48 -0.31 5.28
CA MET A 42 0.87 -1.64 5.75
C MET A 42 -0.34 -2.48 6.17
N VAL A 43 -1.26 -1.89 6.95
CA VAL A 43 -2.49 -2.59 7.35
C VAL A 43 -3.35 -2.90 6.13
N PHE A 44 -3.47 -1.96 5.19
CA PHE A 44 -4.20 -2.15 3.94
C PHE A 44 -3.68 -3.35 3.15
N VAL A 45 -2.39 -3.39 2.81
CA VAL A 45 -1.83 -4.46 1.97
C VAL A 45 -1.87 -5.82 2.66
N CYS A 46 -1.67 -5.87 3.99
CA CYS A 46 -1.85 -7.09 4.78
C CYS A 46 -3.28 -7.63 4.70
N LEU A 47 -4.29 -6.76 4.90
CA LEU A 47 -5.69 -7.14 4.79
C LEU A 47 -6.01 -7.62 3.37
N GLN A 48 -5.47 -6.96 2.35
CA GLN A 48 -5.71 -7.32 0.95
C GLN A 48 -5.08 -8.67 0.59
N CYS A 49 -3.90 -9.00 1.11
CA CYS A 49 -3.34 -10.35 0.98
C CYS A 49 -4.29 -11.41 1.56
N LEU A 50 -4.79 -11.19 2.78
CA LEU A 50 -5.72 -12.12 3.43
C LEU A 50 -7.03 -12.28 2.66
N LEU A 51 -7.60 -11.17 2.18
CA LEU A 51 -8.83 -11.19 1.39
C LEU A 51 -8.63 -11.90 0.05
N THR A 52 -7.49 -11.67 -0.61
CA THR A 52 -7.17 -12.31 -1.90
C THR A 52 -7.20 -13.83 -1.78
N TYR A 53 -6.55 -14.39 -0.76
CA TYR A 53 -6.59 -15.84 -0.54
C TYR A 53 -7.96 -16.35 -0.11
N ARG A 54 -8.70 -15.61 0.71
CA ARG A 54 -10.07 -16.00 1.11
C ARG A 54 -11.03 -16.03 -0.07
N ALA A 55 -10.85 -15.15 -1.04
CA ALA A 55 -11.68 -15.07 -2.25
C ALA A 55 -11.14 -15.92 -3.41
N ALA A 56 -9.99 -16.59 -3.25
CA ALA A 56 -9.34 -17.30 -4.34
C ALA A 56 -10.12 -18.56 -4.75
N THR A 57 -10.74 -18.50 -5.93
CA THR A 57 -11.45 -19.61 -6.56
C THR A 57 -10.69 -20.28 -7.70
N SER A 58 -9.51 -19.75 -8.08
CA SER A 58 -8.74 -20.23 -9.23
C SER A 58 -7.24 -20.17 -8.95
N LEU A 59 -6.44 -20.92 -9.73
CA LEU A 59 -4.98 -20.85 -9.68
C LEU A 59 -4.46 -19.43 -9.94
N LEU A 60 -5.11 -18.67 -10.83
CA LEU A 60 -4.73 -17.30 -11.14
C LEU A 60 -4.93 -16.37 -9.93
N HIS A 61 -6.03 -16.55 -9.18
CA HIS A 61 -6.25 -15.84 -7.93
C HIS A 61 -5.20 -16.21 -6.86
N GLN A 62 -4.74 -17.46 -6.82
CA GLN A 62 -3.65 -17.88 -5.93
C GLN A 62 -2.32 -17.22 -6.32
N TRP A 63 -1.98 -17.18 -7.61
CA TRP A 63 -0.79 -16.48 -8.10
C TRP A 63 -0.82 -14.99 -7.75
N LEU A 64 -1.95 -14.32 -7.93
CA LEU A 64 -2.14 -12.93 -7.50
C LEU A 64 -1.92 -12.77 -5.99
N GLY A 65 -2.44 -13.69 -5.18
CA GLY A 65 -2.20 -13.74 -3.75
C GLY A 65 -0.70 -13.86 -3.39
N HIS A 66 0.04 -14.72 -4.09
CA HIS A 66 1.48 -14.87 -3.89
C HIS A 66 2.24 -13.59 -4.26
N THR A 67 1.91 -12.97 -5.40
CA THR A 67 2.49 -11.69 -5.81
C THR A 67 2.23 -10.61 -4.77
N ARG A 68 1.01 -10.49 -4.25
CA ARG A 68 0.65 -9.51 -3.22
C ARG A 68 1.40 -9.72 -1.90
N VAL A 69 1.60 -10.97 -1.49
CA VAL A 69 2.41 -11.30 -0.31
C VAL A 69 3.87 -10.93 -0.52
N ALA A 70 4.42 -11.21 -1.70
CA ALA A 70 5.81 -10.86 -2.02
C ALA A 70 6.02 -9.34 -1.94
N LEU A 71 5.15 -8.55 -2.59
CA LEU A 71 5.16 -7.08 -2.51
C LEU A 71 5.02 -6.62 -1.06
N THR A 72 4.01 -7.09 -0.32
CA THR A 72 3.82 -6.75 1.10
C THR A 72 5.05 -7.04 1.96
N THR A 73 5.78 -8.13 1.67
CA THR A 73 7.02 -8.47 2.37
C THR A 73 8.13 -7.48 2.04
N VAL A 74 8.29 -7.12 0.77
CA VAL A 74 9.26 -6.09 0.34
C VAL A 74 8.93 -4.74 0.98
N ALA A 75 7.68 -4.33 0.98
CA ALA A 75 7.21 -3.14 1.66
C ALA A 75 7.55 -3.17 3.16
N LEU A 76 7.28 -4.28 3.85
CA LEU A 76 7.60 -4.40 5.27
C LEU A 76 9.10 -4.27 5.55
N ILE A 77 9.94 -4.96 4.78
CA ILE A 77 11.40 -4.87 4.90
C ILE A 77 11.85 -3.42 4.66
N SER A 78 11.36 -2.78 3.61
CA SER A 78 11.72 -1.40 3.28
C SER A 78 11.30 -0.41 4.37
N LEU A 79 10.09 -0.56 4.92
CA LEU A 79 9.60 0.29 6.00
C LEU A 79 10.43 0.13 7.29
N VAL A 80 10.78 -1.11 7.64
CA VAL A 80 11.63 -1.38 8.82
C VAL A 80 13.03 -0.80 8.63
N LEU A 81 13.65 -0.99 7.46
CA LEU A 81 14.96 -0.43 7.15
C LEU A 81 14.94 1.10 7.16
N SER A 82 13.90 1.72 6.61
CA SER A 82 13.71 3.17 6.69
C SER A 82 13.72 3.64 8.15
N GLY A 83 12.91 3.03 9.02
CA GLY A 83 12.86 3.40 10.43
C GLY A 83 14.19 3.22 11.16
N ILE A 84 14.92 2.12 10.89
CA ILE A 84 16.25 1.88 11.47
C ILE A 84 17.23 2.97 11.03
N PHE A 85 17.31 3.26 9.73
CA PHE A 85 18.23 4.26 9.20
C PHE A 85 17.86 5.69 9.62
N PHE A 86 16.56 5.99 9.73
CA PHE A 86 16.03 7.31 10.11
C PHE A 86 16.43 7.74 11.53
N ILE A 87 16.59 6.80 12.46
CA ILE A 87 17.00 7.12 13.84
C ILE A 87 18.48 7.54 13.91
N ASN A 88 19.28 7.24 12.89
CA ASN A 88 20.70 7.57 12.88
C ASN A 88 20.95 9.01 12.41
N GLU A 89 21.80 9.77 13.10
CA GLU A 89 22.10 11.18 12.74
C GLU A 89 23.00 11.34 11.50
N SER A 90 23.65 10.26 11.04
CA SER A 90 24.54 10.33 9.88
C SER A 90 23.77 10.68 8.59
N PRO A 91 24.25 11.64 7.78
CA PRO A 91 23.64 11.97 6.49
C PRO A 91 23.53 10.77 5.54
N VAL A 92 24.47 9.82 5.62
CA VAL A 92 24.46 8.60 4.81
C VAL A 92 23.27 7.72 5.17
N TYR A 93 22.98 7.54 6.47
CA TYR A 93 21.84 6.75 6.92
C TYR A 93 20.53 7.49 6.66
N GLN A 94 20.47 8.82 6.82
CA GLN A 94 19.28 9.60 6.44
C GLN A 94 18.95 9.46 4.94
N HIS A 95 19.97 9.52 4.07
CA HIS A 95 19.77 9.26 2.64
C HIS A 95 19.30 7.82 2.38
N ALA A 96 19.89 6.82 3.07
CA ALA A 96 19.45 5.44 2.96
C ALA A 96 18.00 5.25 3.43
N ALA A 97 17.57 5.93 4.50
CA ALA A 97 16.19 5.93 4.97
C ALA A 97 15.24 6.45 3.90
N ALA A 98 15.55 7.59 3.29
CA ALA A 98 14.76 8.17 2.21
C ALA A 98 14.65 7.22 1.00
N VAL A 99 15.74 6.53 0.62
CA VAL A 99 15.70 5.51 -0.43
C VAL A 99 14.74 4.37 -0.07
N CYS A 100 14.78 3.88 1.17
CA CYS A 100 13.86 2.86 1.66
C CYS A 100 12.39 3.35 1.67
N GLU A 101 12.12 4.61 2.01
CA GLU A 101 10.77 5.19 1.92
C GLU A 101 10.24 5.23 0.48
N TRP A 102 11.10 5.58 -0.48
CA TRP A 102 10.74 5.58 -1.88
C TRP A 102 10.49 4.18 -2.42
N ILE A 103 11.31 3.19 -2.05
CA ILE A 103 11.07 1.78 -2.40
C ILE A 103 9.72 1.33 -1.85
N TYR A 104 9.43 1.60 -0.58
CA TYR A 104 8.13 1.30 0.03
C TYR A 104 6.99 1.92 -0.77
N THR A 105 7.10 3.22 -1.07
CA THR A 105 6.04 3.98 -1.76
C THR A 105 5.78 3.43 -3.16
N VAL A 106 6.82 3.17 -3.94
CA VAL A 106 6.68 2.60 -5.29
C VAL A 106 6.09 1.19 -5.22
N ASP A 107 6.52 0.36 -4.27
CA ASP A 107 5.98 -0.98 -4.07
C ASP A 107 4.48 -0.97 -3.75
N ILE A 108 4.02 -0.04 -2.90
CA ILE A 108 2.58 0.17 -2.63
C ILE A 108 1.81 0.58 -3.90
N LEU A 109 2.38 1.45 -4.75
CA LEU A 109 1.74 1.82 -6.01
C LEU A 109 1.67 0.64 -7.00
N VAL A 110 2.71 -0.20 -7.05
CA VAL A 110 2.71 -1.44 -7.83
C VAL A 110 1.65 -2.41 -7.28
N PHE A 111 1.55 -2.54 -5.95
CA PHE A 111 0.50 -3.32 -5.30
C PHE A 111 -0.89 -2.84 -5.73
N TYR A 112 -1.11 -1.52 -5.79
CA TYR A 112 -2.37 -0.97 -6.28
C TYR A 112 -2.65 -1.34 -7.73
N GLY A 113 -1.62 -1.34 -8.58
CA GLY A 113 -1.73 -1.81 -9.97
C GLY A 113 -2.29 -3.22 -10.09
N SER A 114 -2.06 -4.10 -9.11
CA SER A 114 -2.59 -5.46 -9.09
C SER A 114 -4.11 -5.54 -9.07
N PHE A 115 -4.81 -4.51 -8.56
CA PHE A 115 -6.29 -4.46 -8.55
C PHE A 115 -6.88 -4.35 -9.96
N SER A 116 -6.08 -3.95 -10.96
CA SER A 116 -6.53 -3.91 -12.36
C SER A 116 -7.03 -5.27 -12.82
N PHE A 117 -6.48 -6.37 -12.28
CA PHE A 117 -6.94 -7.71 -12.58
C PHE A 117 -8.38 -7.96 -12.10
N GLU A 118 -8.69 -7.63 -10.85
CA GLU A 118 -10.02 -7.82 -10.28
C GLU A 118 -11.02 -6.85 -10.91
N PHE A 119 -10.67 -5.58 -11.09
CA PHE A 119 -11.57 -4.61 -11.74
C PHE A 119 -11.81 -4.94 -13.21
N GLY A 120 -10.85 -5.54 -13.91
CA GLY A 120 -11.04 -6.02 -15.28
C GLY A 120 -12.03 -7.17 -15.40
N SER A 121 -12.31 -7.88 -14.30
CA SER A 121 -13.31 -8.97 -14.25
C SER A 121 -14.74 -8.51 -13.95
N VAL A 122 -14.94 -7.23 -13.60
CA VAL A 122 -16.28 -6.68 -13.33
C VAL A 122 -17.03 -6.51 -14.65
N SER A 123 -18.11 -7.27 -14.83
CA SER A 123 -18.99 -7.22 -16.01
C SER A 123 -20.31 -6.50 -15.74
N GLY A 124 -21.09 -6.22 -16.80
CA GLY A 124 -22.46 -5.69 -16.66
C GLY A 124 -23.37 -6.60 -15.82
N ASP A 125 -23.23 -7.91 -15.97
CA ASP A 125 -23.96 -8.90 -15.16
C ASP A 125 -23.58 -8.82 -13.67
N THR A 126 -22.31 -8.55 -13.39
CA THR A 126 -21.82 -8.36 -12.01
C THR A 126 -22.48 -7.13 -11.37
N VAL A 127 -22.57 -6.03 -12.12
CA VAL A 127 -23.22 -4.79 -11.66
C VAL A 127 -24.73 -5.00 -11.49
N LEU A 128 -25.37 -5.67 -12.44
CA LEU A 128 -26.81 -5.95 -12.37
C LEU A 128 -27.15 -6.86 -11.18
N ALA A 129 -26.31 -7.86 -10.89
CA ALA A 129 -26.47 -8.73 -9.73
C ALA A 129 -26.35 -7.99 -8.40
N VAL A 130 -25.54 -6.93 -8.31
CA VAL A 130 -25.40 -6.08 -7.11
C VAL A 130 -26.58 -5.10 -6.96
N LEU A 131 -27.16 -4.65 -8.08
CA LEU A 131 -28.26 -3.69 -8.10
C LEU A 131 -29.66 -4.34 -8.09
N ALA A 132 -29.74 -5.64 -8.33
CA ALA A 132 -30.98 -6.38 -8.29
C ALA A 132 -31.60 -6.30 -6.87
N PRO A 133 -32.90 -5.98 -6.74
CA PRO A 133 -33.58 -6.06 -5.46
C PRO A 133 -33.54 -7.51 -4.96
N GLY A 134 -33.06 -7.71 -3.74
CA GLY A 134 -33.10 -9.01 -3.05
C GLY A 134 -34.50 -9.40 -2.62
#